data_AF-A0A6P4A0B7-F1
#
_entry.id   AF-A0A6P4A0B7-F1
#
_cell.length_a   1.000
_cell.length_b   1.000
_cell.length_c   1.000
_cell.angle_alpha   90.00
_cell.angle_beta   90.00
_cell.angle_gamma   90.00
#
_symmetry.space_group_name_H-M   'P 1'
#
loop_
_entity.id
_entity.type
_entity.pdbx_description
1 polymer ?
#
loop_
_entity_poly.entity_id
_entity_poly.type
_entity_poly.pdbx_seq_one_letter_code
_entity_poly.pdbx_strand_id
1 'polypeptide(L)'
;MGVPFIEAESDSELDEYFGDLYAAPPSLRYDKLVPNVDYSTTPIHERPLLLVQLTSFSSCGLVCLGISMSHTVIDGYSAFHFLSEWTRFARNKPLETVPFLDRKAAFRAGDPPLAPTIDNPPLPSLSIHADKDKKKKGKSVASAILKLSKDQVERLKHMANEGRGETTRAYTRFESLAGYIWRCTCKARKHRMDHHPTGLAIYVDARSRMKPPLPKGYFGNAAVDVIATGDAVELVSKPLGFAVSRVREAIERVTDAYVRSTINYLKNQPDLTRFKDIDEPQSIDDLGFTSTGIKPDQFVVSWLTFPIYGVDFGWGDEIYFDPGTYEHFDGATFIMPSPSGDGSVIVALDLEAPYMETFKEDFYRDIHNSMKLN
;
A
#
# COMPACT_ATOMS: atom_id res chain seq x y z
N MET A 1 14.36 -21.42 13.32
CA MET A 1 15.12 -20.25 13.80
C MET A 1 14.16 -19.31 14.51
N GLY A 2 14.60 -18.64 15.57
CA GLY A 2 13.80 -17.60 16.23
C GLY A 2 13.78 -16.29 15.42
N VAL A 3 13.13 -15.27 15.97
CA VAL A 3 13.15 -13.91 15.42
C VAL A 3 14.49 -13.26 15.76
N PRO A 4 15.29 -12.79 14.79
CA PRO A 4 16.47 -12.00 15.09
C PRO A 4 16.05 -10.64 15.65
N PHE A 5 16.62 -10.30 16.82
CA PHE A 5 16.46 -9.03 17.50
C PHE A 5 17.83 -8.40 17.64
N ILE A 6 18.01 -7.23 17.03
CA ILE A 6 19.29 -6.52 16.92
C ILE A 6 19.21 -5.30 17.83
N GLU A 7 20.19 -5.16 18.72
CA GLU A 7 20.39 -3.95 19.50
C GLU A 7 21.52 -3.13 18.86
N ALA A 8 21.28 -1.84 18.66
CA ALA A 8 22.21 -0.91 18.05
C ALA A 8 22.22 0.42 18.82
N GLU A 9 23.33 1.15 18.71
CA GLU A 9 23.51 2.47 19.29
C GLU A 9 23.95 3.45 18.20
N SER A 10 23.48 4.70 18.27
CA SER A 10 23.91 5.77 17.38
C SER A 10 24.25 7.03 18.16
N ASP A 11 25.45 7.56 17.90
CA ASP A 11 25.93 8.84 18.45
C ASP A 11 25.37 10.06 17.70
N SER A 12 24.71 9.83 16.56
CA SER A 12 24.13 10.88 15.72
C SER A 12 22.95 11.56 16.41
N GLU A 13 22.75 12.84 16.13
CA GLU A 13 21.58 13.59 16.62
C GLU A 13 20.31 13.13 15.88
N LEU A 14 19.17 13.15 16.58
CA LEU A 14 17.88 12.80 15.98
C LEU A 14 17.61 13.65 14.74
N ASP A 15 17.95 14.95 14.78
CA ASP A 15 17.76 15.89 13.66
C ASP A 15 18.56 15.49 12.41
N GLU A 16 19.67 14.76 12.53
CA GLU A 16 20.41 14.24 11.37
C GLU A 16 19.58 13.16 10.62
N TYR A 17 18.83 12.34 11.36
CA TYR A 17 17.94 11.31 10.82
C TYR A 17 16.53 11.78 10.56
N PHE A 18 16.08 12.84 11.24
CA PHE A 18 14.67 13.16 11.34
C PHE A 18 14.34 14.64 11.08
N GLY A 19 15.31 15.56 11.08
CA GLY A 19 15.22 16.98 10.69
C GLY A 19 13.82 17.60 10.64
N ASP A 20 13.46 18.25 9.53
CA ASP A 20 12.03 18.40 9.20
C ASP A 20 11.55 16.99 8.79
N LEU A 21 10.88 16.33 9.74
CA LEU A 21 10.36 14.95 9.71
C LEU A 21 9.62 14.57 8.41
N TYR A 22 9.30 15.55 7.58
CA TYR A 22 8.51 15.40 6.37
C TYR A 22 9.18 16.00 5.11
N ALA A 23 10.40 16.54 5.21
CA ALA A 23 11.06 17.24 4.09
C ALA A 23 12.26 16.51 3.47
N ALA A 24 12.92 15.58 4.18
CA ALA A 24 14.09 14.87 3.66
C ALA A 24 13.69 13.61 2.88
N PRO A 25 14.40 13.28 1.77
CA PRO A 25 14.16 12.05 1.04
C PRO A 25 14.46 10.85 1.96
N PRO A 26 13.53 9.89 2.10
CA PRO A 26 13.56 8.92 3.18
C PRO A 26 14.67 7.85 3.06
N SER A 27 15.23 7.67 1.87
CA SER A 27 15.97 6.46 1.50
C SER A 27 17.35 6.25 2.12
N LEU A 28 18.14 7.31 2.35
CA LEU A 28 19.48 7.14 2.92
C LEU A 28 19.49 6.80 4.43
N ARG A 29 18.33 6.93 5.10
CA ARG A 29 18.22 6.84 6.56
C ARG A 29 17.79 5.44 7.02
N TYR A 30 16.97 4.74 6.24
CA TYR A 30 16.40 3.46 6.65
C TYR A 30 17.37 2.29 6.58
N ASP A 31 18.34 2.32 5.67
CA ASP A 31 19.35 1.24 5.55
C ASP A 31 20.11 0.97 6.87
N LYS A 32 20.16 1.96 7.76
CA LYS A 32 20.81 1.86 9.07
C LYS A 32 19.84 1.58 10.23
N LEU A 33 18.56 1.93 10.08
CA LEU A 33 17.56 1.86 11.16
C LEU A 33 16.66 0.63 11.04
N VAL A 34 16.51 0.08 9.84
CA VAL A 34 15.67 -1.09 9.57
C VAL A 34 16.56 -2.24 9.08
N PRO A 35 16.47 -3.43 9.67
CA PRO A 35 17.27 -4.57 9.25
C PRO A 35 16.85 -5.07 7.87
N ASN A 36 17.83 -5.25 6.98
CA ASN A 36 17.61 -5.69 5.60
C ASN A 36 17.69 -7.22 5.47
N VAL A 37 16.94 -7.77 4.51
CA VAL A 37 16.97 -9.19 4.12
C VAL A 37 17.72 -9.31 2.79
N ASP A 38 18.75 -10.15 2.72
CA ASP A 38 19.40 -10.43 1.45
C ASP A 38 18.55 -11.38 0.59
N TYR A 39 17.76 -10.79 -0.31
CA TYR A 39 16.94 -11.51 -1.28
C TYR A 39 17.75 -12.12 -2.43
N SER A 40 19.02 -11.72 -2.62
CA SER A 40 19.84 -12.10 -3.78
C SER A 40 20.56 -13.43 -3.58
N THR A 41 21.09 -13.69 -2.37
CA THR A 41 21.87 -14.91 -2.11
C THR A 41 21.22 -15.87 -1.11
N THR A 42 20.38 -15.36 -0.20
CA THR A 42 19.78 -16.19 0.84
C THR A 42 18.59 -17.00 0.28
N PRO A 43 18.60 -18.35 0.39
CA PRO A 43 17.46 -19.18 -0.01
C PRO A 43 16.19 -18.82 0.76
N ILE A 44 15.03 -18.89 0.10
CA ILE A 44 13.75 -18.47 0.70
C ILE A 44 13.42 -19.13 2.05
N HIS A 45 13.81 -20.39 2.25
CA HIS A 45 13.55 -21.13 3.48
C HIS A 45 14.50 -20.78 4.64
N GLU A 46 15.56 -20.01 4.36
CA GLU A 46 16.50 -19.48 5.35
C GLU A 46 16.21 -18.01 5.68
N ARG A 47 15.38 -17.33 4.88
CA ARG A 47 15.03 -15.92 5.10
C ARG A 47 14.22 -15.74 6.39
N PRO A 48 14.57 -14.77 7.24
CA PRO A 48 13.80 -14.45 8.43
C PRO A 48 12.42 -13.91 8.05
N LEU A 49 11.38 -14.34 8.78
CA LEU A 49 10.00 -13.86 8.57
C LEU A 49 9.70 -12.55 9.29
N LEU A 50 10.49 -12.26 10.33
CA LEU A 50 10.45 -11.03 11.13
C LEU A 50 11.87 -10.71 11.52
N LEU A 51 12.26 -9.45 11.36
CA LEU A 51 13.48 -8.87 11.86
C LEU A 51 13.13 -7.62 12.67
N VAL A 52 13.80 -7.46 13.80
CA VAL A 52 13.62 -6.30 14.67
C VAL A 52 14.98 -5.69 14.98
N GLN A 53 15.08 -4.38 14.86
CA GLN A 53 16.21 -3.61 15.35
C GLN A 53 15.73 -2.53 16.31
N LEU A 54 16.32 -2.50 17.51
CA LEU A 54 16.17 -1.43 18.48
C LEU A 54 17.44 -0.57 18.44
N THR A 55 17.32 0.68 18.00
CA THR A 55 18.44 1.62 17.94
C THR A 55 18.26 2.71 18.99
N SER A 56 19.19 2.81 19.95
CA SER A 56 19.22 3.89 20.95
C SER A 56 20.07 5.07 20.48
N PHE A 57 19.59 6.30 20.72
CA PHE A 57 20.31 7.53 20.41
C PHE A 57 20.88 8.16 21.67
N SER A 58 22.19 8.06 21.85
CA SER A 58 22.87 8.43 23.10
C SER A 58 22.85 9.93 23.38
N SER A 59 22.69 10.75 22.34
CA SER A 59 22.59 12.21 22.41
C SER A 59 21.29 12.72 23.02
N CYS A 60 20.18 11.98 22.91
CA CYS A 60 18.84 12.44 23.29
C CYS A 60 18.02 11.44 24.10
N GLY A 61 18.51 10.21 24.28
CA GLY A 61 17.81 9.14 25.02
C GLY A 61 16.60 8.56 24.29
N LEU A 62 16.39 8.91 23.02
CA LEU A 62 15.32 8.36 22.19
C LEU A 62 15.69 6.98 21.65
N VAL A 63 14.66 6.22 21.24
CA VAL A 63 14.81 4.91 20.61
C VAL A 63 14.03 4.85 19.30
N CYS A 64 14.60 4.19 18.30
CA CYS A 64 13.92 3.81 17.07
C CYS A 64 13.74 2.28 17.04
N LEU A 65 12.55 1.84 16.68
CA LEU A 65 12.22 0.43 16.49
C LEU A 65 12.00 0.16 14.99
N GLY A 66 13.03 -0.36 14.34
CA GLY A 66 12.96 -0.82 12.95
C GLY A 66 12.40 -2.23 12.86
N ILE A 67 11.36 -2.43 12.05
CA ILE A 67 10.70 -3.73 11.90
C ILE A 67 10.61 -4.07 10.41
N SER A 68 11.05 -5.27 10.06
CA SER A 68 10.85 -5.84 8.71
C SER A 68 10.10 -7.15 8.83
N MET A 69 8.98 -7.28 8.09
CA MET A 69 8.10 -8.46 8.15
C MET A 69 7.90 -9.03 6.74
N SER A 70 7.97 -10.35 6.61
CA SER A 70 7.77 -11.01 5.32
C SER A 70 6.31 -10.95 4.86
N HIS A 71 6.07 -10.19 3.80
CA HIS A 71 4.74 -10.08 3.18
C HIS A 71 4.24 -11.41 2.58
N THR A 72 5.13 -12.40 2.36
CA THR A 72 4.72 -13.77 2.01
C THR A 72 3.80 -14.39 3.07
N VAL A 73 4.00 -14.03 4.34
CA VAL A 73 3.31 -14.66 5.46
C VAL A 73 2.08 -13.86 5.87
N ILE A 74 2.12 -12.53 5.80
CA ILE A 74 1.11 -11.63 6.35
C ILE A 74 0.87 -10.41 5.45
N ASP A 75 -0.36 -9.89 5.49
CA ASP A 75 -0.69 -8.57 4.95
C ASP A 75 -0.62 -7.49 6.04
N GLY A 76 -0.81 -6.22 5.66
CA GLY A 76 -0.80 -5.08 6.58
C GLY A 76 -1.72 -5.23 7.80
N TYR A 77 -2.93 -5.76 7.62
CA TYR A 77 -3.85 -6.03 8.74
C TYR A 77 -3.23 -7.00 9.76
N SER A 78 -2.63 -8.09 9.29
CA SER A 78 -2.01 -9.09 10.15
C SER A 78 -0.72 -8.56 10.78
N ALA A 79 0.06 -7.74 10.06
CA ALA A 79 1.24 -7.07 10.58
C ALA A 79 0.92 -6.14 11.75
N PHE A 80 -0.07 -5.25 11.60
CA PHE A 80 -0.45 -4.35 12.69
C PHE A 80 -1.23 -5.06 13.81
N HIS A 81 -1.92 -6.18 13.52
CA HIS A 81 -2.45 -7.07 14.57
C HIS A 81 -1.30 -7.63 15.42
N PHE A 82 -0.24 -8.14 14.79
CA PHE A 82 0.95 -8.60 15.50
C PHE A 82 1.58 -7.51 16.37
N LEU A 83 1.83 -6.31 15.82
CA LEU A 83 2.41 -5.20 16.61
C LEU A 83 1.52 -4.82 17.79
N SER A 84 0.21 -4.73 17.57
CA SER A 84 -0.74 -4.40 18.63
C SER A 84 -0.71 -5.42 19.77
N GLU A 85 -0.70 -6.72 19.44
CA GLU A 85 -0.62 -7.77 20.47
C GLU A 85 0.77 -7.85 21.13
N TRP A 86 1.84 -7.56 20.39
CA TRP A 86 3.19 -7.55 20.93
C TRP A 86 3.38 -6.44 21.97
N THR A 87 2.91 -5.22 21.70
CA THR A 87 2.95 -4.11 22.67
C THR A 87 2.10 -4.39 23.92
N ARG A 88 1.00 -5.13 23.78
CA ARG A 88 0.19 -5.58 24.92
C ARG A 88 0.94 -6.57 25.79
N PHE A 89 1.56 -7.57 25.18
CA PHE A 89 2.38 -8.55 25.88
C PHE A 89 3.57 -7.90 26.60
N ALA A 90 4.25 -6.95 25.96
CA ALA A 90 5.35 -6.19 26.57
C ALA A 90 4.91 -5.46 27.85
N ARG A 91 3.64 -5.05 27.92
CA ARG A 91 3.01 -4.41 29.09
C ARG A 91 2.30 -5.38 30.03
N ASN A 92 2.59 -6.68 29.95
CA ASN A 92 1.97 -7.74 30.76
C ASN A 92 0.43 -7.80 30.65
N LYS A 93 -0.14 -7.42 29.49
CA LYS A 93 -1.57 -7.54 29.21
C LYS A 93 -1.84 -8.82 28.41
N PRO A 94 -3.00 -9.47 28.61
CA PRO A 94 -3.39 -10.60 27.77
C PRO A 94 -3.67 -10.16 26.33
N LEU A 95 -3.60 -11.12 25.41
CA LEU A 95 -4.07 -10.95 24.03
C LEU A 95 -5.48 -10.37 24.01
N GLU A 96 -5.71 -9.37 23.15
CA GLU A 96 -7.06 -8.87 22.90
C GLU A 96 -7.80 -9.72 21.89
N THR A 97 -7.11 -10.07 20.80
CA THR A 97 -7.61 -10.96 19.76
C THR A 97 -6.61 -12.08 19.50
N VAL A 98 -7.00 -13.31 19.85
CA VAL A 98 -6.20 -14.51 19.54
C VAL A 98 -6.11 -14.67 18.02
N PRO A 99 -4.90 -14.85 17.44
CA PRO A 99 -4.76 -15.04 16.00
C PRO A 99 -5.35 -16.38 15.56
N PHE A 100 -6.12 -16.35 14.48
CA PHE A 100 -6.61 -17.54 13.81
C PHE A 100 -5.60 -17.97 12.74
N LEU A 101 -4.95 -19.13 12.96
CA LEU A 101 -3.78 -19.58 12.20
C LEU A 101 -4.09 -20.64 11.13
N ASP A 102 -5.29 -21.27 11.15
CA ASP A 102 -5.63 -22.33 10.19
C ASP A 102 -6.04 -21.76 8.82
N ARG A 103 -5.03 -21.45 8.01
CA ARG A 103 -5.21 -20.89 6.66
C ARG A 103 -6.02 -21.80 5.73
N LYS A 104 -5.92 -23.12 5.90
CA LYS A 104 -6.65 -24.08 5.05
C LYS A 104 -8.14 -24.03 5.38
N ALA A 105 -8.49 -24.03 6.66
CA ALA A 105 -9.87 -23.88 7.10
C ALA A 105 -10.45 -22.51 6.73
N ALA A 106 -9.65 -21.44 6.85
CA ALA A 106 -10.07 -20.08 6.49
C ALA A 106 -10.58 -20.00 5.04
N PHE A 107 -9.84 -20.56 4.09
CA PHE A 107 -10.19 -20.51 2.66
C PHE A 107 -10.95 -21.73 2.14
N ARG A 108 -11.30 -22.69 3.01
CA ARG A 108 -11.92 -23.97 2.61
C ARG A 108 -11.12 -24.66 1.50
N ALA A 109 -9.79 -24.67 1.67
CA ALA A 109 -8.89 -25.19 0.66
C ALA A 109 -9.05 -26.72 0.52
N GLY A 110 -9.83 -27.16 -0.47
CA GLY A 110 -10.08 -28.59 -0.76
C GLY A 110 -11.56 -28.92 -0.95
N ASP A 111 -12.47 -28.01 -0.57
CA ASP A 111 -13.91 -28.19 -0.77
C ASP A 111 -14.32 -27.91 -2.22
N PRO A 112 -15.40 -28.54 -2.73
CA PRO A 112 -16.00 -28.19 -4.02
C PRO A 112 -16.36 -26.69 -4.09
N PRO A 113 -16.29 -26.06 -5.27
CA PRO A 113 -16.70 -24.66 -5.42
C PRO A 113 -18.13 -24.45 -4.93
N LEU A 114 -18.32 -23.53 -3.98
CA LEU A 114 -19.64 -23.23 -3.39
C LEU A 114 -20.56 -22.42 -4.33
N ALA A 115 -20.00 -21.86 -5.40
CA ALA A 115 -20.68 -20.97 -6.34
C ALA A 115 -20.16 -21.20 -7.76
N PRO A 116 -20.95 -20.87 -8.80
CA PRO A 116 -20.45 -20.87 -10.17
C PRO A 116 -19.21 -19.97 -10.24
N THR A 117 -18.12 -20.56 -10.73
CA THR A 117 -16.87 -19.84 -11.00
C THR A 117 -17.10 -18.89 -12.16
N ILE A 118 -16.48 -17.71 -12.09
CA ILE A 118 -16.43 -16.80 -13.24
C ILE A 118 -15.53 -17.47 -14.28
N ASP A 119 -16.03 -17.69 -15.50
CA ASP A 119 -15.21 -18.15 -16.61
C ASP A 119 -14.14 -17.09 -16.92
N ASN A 120 -12.86 -17.47 -16.90
CA ASN A 120 -11.71 -16.57 -17.01
C ASN A 120 -11.77 -15.38 -16.02
N PRO A 121 -11.59 -15.62 -14.71
CA PRO A 121 -11.56 -14.52 -13.76
C PRO A 121 -10.47 -13.51 -14.18
N PRO A 122 -10.75 -12.19 -14.11
CA PRO A 122 -9.73 -11.19 -14.31
C PRO A 122 -8.56 -11.51 -13.38
N LEU A 123 -7.38 -11.73 -13.94
CA LEU A 123 -6.20 -12.05 -13.16
C LEU A 123 -5.93 -10.88 -12.21
N PRO A 124 -5.97 -11.08 -10.88
CA PRO A 124 -5.63 -10.03 -9.94
C PRO A 124 -4.13 -9.75 -9.96
N SER A 125 -3.33 -10.77 -10.25
CA SER A 125 -1.88 -10.73 -10.21
C SER A 125 -1.30 -9.99 -11.41
N LEU A 126 -0.52 -8.96 -11.11
CA LEU A 126 0.52 -8.44 -11.98
C LEU A 126 1.48 -9.60 -12.27
N SER A 127 1.44 -10.13 -13.49
CA SER A 127 2.35 -11.24 -13.84
C SER A 127 3.74 -10.66 -14.01
N ILE A 128 4.71 -10.87 -13.14
CA ILE A 128 6.04 -10.29 -13.36
C ILE A 128 6.65 -10.90 -14.64
N HIS A 129 6.91 -10.06 -15.64
CA HIS A 129 7.72 -10.42 -16.79
C HIS A 129 9.08 -9.76 -16.62
N ALA A 130 9.91 -10.33 -15.75
CA ALA A 130 11.31 -9.92 -15.65
C ALA A 130 12.01 -10.28 -16.97
N ASP A 131 12.17 -9.28 -17.84
CA ASP A 131 13.08 -9.38 -18.99
C ASP A 131 14.50 -9.31 -18.44
N LYS A 132 15.04 -10.46 -18.02
CA LYS A 132 16.38 -10.59 -17.41
C LYS A 132 17.51 -10.06 -18.31
N ASP A 133 17.23 -9.81 -19.59
CA ASP A 133 18.20 -9.34 -20.57
C ASP A 133 18.25 -7.82 -20.74
N LYS A 134 17.39 -7.05 -20.07
CA LYS A 134 17.45 -5.58 -20.10
C LYS A 134 17.93 -5.01 -18.77
N LYS A 135 19.25 -4.80 -18.65
CA LYS A 135 19.79 -3.77 -17.74
C LYS A 135 19.33 -2.38 -18.21
N LYS A 136 18.05 -2.03 -18.00
CA LYS A 136 17.61 -0.65 -18.12
C LYS A 136 18.34 0.13 -17.04
N LYS A 137 19.00 1.24 -17.41
CA LYS A 137 19.46 2.22 -16.41
C LYS A 137 18.21 2.63 -15.62
N GLY A 138 18.11 2.21 -14.37
CA GLY A 138 16.98 2.56 -13.50
C GLY A 138 16.76 4.07 -13.57
N LYS A 139 15.54 4.48 -13.89
CA LYS A 139 15.21 5.89 -13.84
C LYS A 139 15.28 6.33 -12.38
N SER A 140 15.82 7.52 -12.13
CA SER A 140 15.88 8.06 -10.77
C SER A 140 14.46 8.24 -10.23
N VAL A 141 14.16 7.65 -9.07
CA VAL A 141 12.89 7.80 -8.35
C VAL A 141 13.11 8.77 -7.20
N ALA A 142 12.18 9.70 -7.02
CA ALA A 142 12.12 10.61 -5.90
C ALA A 142 10.94 10.23 -5.01
N SER A 143 11.12 10.40 -3.70
CA SER A 143 10.08 10.17 -2.69
C SER A 143 9.58 11.50 -2.13
N ALA A 144 8.32 11.56 -1.74
CA ALA A 144 7.74 12.72 -1.07
C ALA A 144 6.70 12.30 -0.02
N ILE A 145 6.65 13.05 1.09
CA ILE A 145 5.60 12.94 2.09
C ILE A 145 4.76 14.22 2.05
N LEU A 146 3.51 14.09 1.62
CA LEU A 146 2.57 15.20 1.45
C LEU A 146 1.48 15.12 2.52
N LYS A 147 1.16 16.25 3.13
CA LYS A 147 0.13 16.33 4.18
C LYS A 147 -1.12 16.98 3.61
N LEU A 148 -2.27 16.36 3.88
CA LEU A 148 -3.57 16.93 3.61
C LEU A 148 -4.29 17.18 4.93
N SER A 149 -4.69 18.42 5.18
CA SER A 149 -5.53 18.76 6.32
C SER A 149 -6.91 18.08 6.20
N LYS A 150 -7.62 17.95 7.33
CA LYS A 150 -9.01 17.45 7.34
C LYS A 150 -9.90 18.17 6.32
N ASP A 151 -9.78 19.50 6.24
CA ASP A 151 -10.60 20.31 5.32
C ASP A 151 -10.26 20.02 3.86
N GLN A 152 -8.98 19.81 3.54
CA GLN A 152 -8.55 19.41 2.19
C GLN A 152 -9.08 18.02 1.83
N VAL A 153 -9.05 17.07 2.77
CA VAL A 153 -9.60 15.73 2.60
C VAL A 153 -11.10 15.76 2.34
N GLU A 154 -11.87 16.46 3.18
CA GLU A 154 -13.32 16.57 3.01
C GLU A 154 -13.68 17.36 1.75
N ARG A 155 -12.85 18.33 1.34
CA ARG A 155 -13.04 19.03 0.07
C ARG A 155 -12.86 18.11 -1.14
N LEU A 156 -11.80 17.32 -1.18
CA LEU A 156 -11.59 16.33 -2.25
C LEU A 156 -12.73 15.32 -2.31
N LYS A 157 -13.22 14.89 -1.15
CA LYS A 157 -14.38 14.01 -1.04
C LYS A 157 -15.66 14.69 -1.54
N HIS A 158 -15.87 15.97 -1.24
CA HIS A 158 -16.98 16.75 -1.79
C HIS A 158 -16.90 16.80 -3.32
N MET A 159 -15.76 17.24 -3.86
CA MET A 159 -15.51 17.33 -5.31
C MET A 159 -15.71 15.99 -6.04
N ALA A 160 -15.30 14.89 -5.42
CA ALA A 160 -15.53 13.55 -5.98
C ALA A 160 -17.02 13.20 -6.08
N ASN A 161 -17.84 13.75 -5.20
CA ASN A 161 -19.27 13.46 -5.07
C ASN A 161 -20.18 14.50 -5.74
N GLU A 162 -19.64 15.60 -6.26
CA GLU A 162 -20.38 16.61 -7.01
C GLU A 162 -21.05 15.99 -8.26
N GLY A 163 -22.35 16.27 -8.45
CA GLY A 163 -23.13 15.74 -9.57
C GLY A 163 -23.43 14.24 -9.51
N ARG A 164 -23.10 13.55 -8.40
CA ARG A 164 -23.46 12.14 -8.19
C ARG A 164 -24.96 11.99 -7.97
N GLY A 165 -25.57 11.00 -8.63
CA GLY A 165 -26.96 10.62 -8.34
C GLY A 165 -27.14 10.10 -6.91
N GLU A 166 -28.25 10.48 -6.26
CA GLU A 166 -28.55 10.15 -4.86
C GLU A 166 -28.76 8.65 -4.59
N THR A 167 -28.99 7.84 -5.63
CA THR A 167 -29.27 6.40 -5.53
C THR A 167 -28.05 5.56 -5.14
N THR A 168 -26.85 6.15 -5.14
CA THR A 168 -25.60 5.45 -4.79
C THR A 168 -24.94 6.06 -3.56
N ARG A 169 -24.31 5.21 -2.73
CA ARG A 169 -23.53 5.69 -1.57
C ARG A 169 -22.45 6.68 -2.01
N ALA A 170 -22.15 7.65 -1.14
CA ALA A 170 -21.06 8.60 -1.37
C ALA A 170 -19.71 7.88 -1.48
N TYR A 171 -18.79 8.47 -2.25
CA TYR A 171 -17.40 8.03 -2.34
C TYR A 171 -16.73 8.10 -0.96
N THR A 172 -16.02 7.04 -0.60
CA THR A 172 -15.26 6.98 0.64
C THR A 172 -14.06 7.92 0.56
N ARG A 173 -13.48 8.25 1.72
CA ARG A 173 -12.23 9.01 1.80
C ARG A 173 -11.12 8.36 0.95
N PHE A 174 -10.98 7.04 1.03
CA PHE A 174 -9.99 6.32 0.24
C PHE A 174 -10.28 6.41 -1.28
N GLU A 175 -11.51 6.14 -1.70
CA GLU A 175 -11.91 6.22 -3.12
C GLU A 175 -11.59 7.60 -3.70
N SER A 176 -11.95 8.67 -2.97
CA SER A 176 -11.70 10.06 -3.38
C SER A 176 -10.22 10.40 -3.48
N LEU A 177 -9.42 10.01 -2.48
CA LEU A 177 -7.97 10.29 -2.47
C LEU A 177 -7.24 9.49 -3.55
N ALA A 178 -7.53 8.20 -3.70
CA ALA A 178 -6.89 7.34 -4.71
C ALA A 178 -7.18 7.84 -6.13
N GLY A 179 -8.44 8.17 -6.45
CA GLY A 179 -8.79 8.74 -7.75
C GLY A 179 -8.16 10.12 -8.00
N TYR A 180 -8.02 10.94 -6.95
CA TYR A 180 -7.37 12.25 -7.05
C TYR A 180 -5.86 12.12 -7.30
N ILE A 181 -5.18 11.28 -6.53
CA ILE A 181 -3.76 10.97 -6.68
C ILE A 181 -3.49 10.44 -8.10
N TRP A 182 -4.34 9.54 -8.61
CA TRP A 182 -4.22 9.01 -9.96
C TRP A 182 -4.34 10.09 -11.04
N ARG A 183 -5.30 10.99 -10.89
CA ARG A 183 -5.44 12.15 -11.77
C ARG A 183 -4.21 13.05 -11.73
N CYS A 184 -3.66 13.35 -10.54
CA CYS A 184 -2.46 14.17 -10.39
C CYS A 184 -1.24 13.53 -11.05
N THR A 185 -1.04 12.22 -10.88
CA THR A 185 0.02 11.46 -11.57
C THR A 185 -0.12 11.57 -13.08
N CYS A 186 -1.35 11.41 -13.61
CA CYS A 186 -1.57 11.54 -15.05
C CYS A 186 -1.24 12.94 -15.59
N LYS A 187 -1.50 13.99 -14.80
CA LYS A 187 -1.12 15.36 -15.17
C LYS A 187 0.39 15.55 -15.15
N ALA A 188 1.05 15.11 -14.08
CA ALA A 188 2.49 15.26 -13.87
C ALA A 188 3.31 14.57 -14.97
N ARG A 189 2.91 13.35 -15.35
CA ARG A 189 3.53 12.59 -16.45
C ARG A 189 3.23 13.15 -17.83
N LYS A 190 2.33 14.14 -17.93
CA LYS A 190 1.90 14.75 -19.18
C LYS A 190 1.53 13.69 -20.23
N HIS A 191 0.76 12.65 -19.85
CA HIS A 191 0.26 11.62 -20.78
C HIS A 191 -0.59 12.17 -21.96
N ARG A 192 -0.74 13.49 -22.03
CA ARG A 192 -1.19 14.23 -23.19
C ARG A 192 -0.14 14.15 -24.29
N MET A 193 -0.15 13.06 -25.07
CA MET A 193 0.00 13.21 -26.51
C MET A 193 -0.81 12.21 -27.35
N ASP A 194 -1.15 10.98 -26.93
CA ASP A 194 -1.89 10.06 -27.82
C ASP A 194 -2.70 8.99 -27.05
N HIS A 195 -3.89 9.31 -26.50
CA HIS A 195 -4.80 8.33 -25.84
C HIS A 195 -4.08 7.23 -25.05
N HIS A 196 -3.63 7.55 -23.83
CA HIS A 196 -2.82 6.62 -23.06
C HIS A 196 -3.69 5.85 -22.06
N PRO A 197 -3.92 4.53 -22.25
CA PRO A 197 -4.50 3.69 -21.21
C PRO A 197 -3.55 3.65 -20.01
N THR A 198 -4.10 3.87 -18.82
CA THR A 198 -3.38 3.86 -17.53
C THR A 198 -4.13 2.95 -16.57
N GLY A 199 -3.40 2.39 -15.60
CA GLY A 199 -3.94 1.51 -14.59
C GLY A 199 -3.48 1.92 -13.19
N LEU A 200 -4.42 1.91 -12.25
CA LEU A 200 -4.15 2.09 -10.83
C LEU A 200 -4.38 0.78 -10.10
N ALA A 201 -3.31 0.18 -9.59
CA ALA A 201 -3.36 -1.02 -8.76
C ALA A 201 -3.71 -0.67 -7.30
N ILE A 202 -4.59 -1.47 -6.71
CA ILE A 202 -5.16 -1.29 -5.37
C ILE A 202 -5.34 -2.65 -4.71
N TYR A 203 -5.07 -2.74 -3.40
CA TYR A 203 -5.41 -3.90 -2.59
C TYR A 203 -6.79 -3.79 -1.95
N VAL A 204 -7.55 -4.88 -2.02
CA VAL A 204 -8.87 -5.02 -1.41
C VAL A 204 -8.87 -6.14 -0.38
N ASP A 205 -9.18 -5.81 0.87
CA ASP A 205 -9.35 -6.82 1.92
C ASP A 205 -10.56 -7.73 1.65
N ALA A 206 -10.29 -9.03 1.54
CA ALA A 206 -11.29 -10.05 1.26
C ALA A 206 -11.96 -10.61 2.52
N ARG A 207 -11.41 -10.34 3.73
CA ARG A 207 -11.89 -10.94 4.99
C ARG A 207 -13.40 -10.81 5.18
N SER A 208 -13.94 -9.61 5.00
CA SER A 208 -15.36 -9.31 5.15
C SER A 208 -16.21 -9.59 3.90
N ARG A 209 -15.57 -9.78 2.75
CA ARG A 209 -16.23 -9.97 1.45
C ARG A 209 -16.57 -11.43 1.18
N MET A 210 -15.79 -12.36 1.74
CA MET A 210 -16.08 -13.78 1.67
C MET A 210 -17.36 -14.15 2.43
N LYS A 211 -18.04 -15.21 1.98
CA LYS A 211 -19.29 -15.71 2.56
C LYS A 211 -19.16 -17.21 2.90
N PRO A 212 -19.06 -17.61 4.18
CA PRO A 212 -18.99 -16.72 5.35
C PRO A 212 -17.69 -15.89 5.36
N PRO A 213 -17.66 -14.76 6.10
CA PRO A 213 -16.44 -13.98 6.31
C PRO A 213 -15.32 -14.83 6.91
N LEU A 214 -14.07 -14.42 6.70
CA LEU A 214 -12.94 -15.05 7.37
C LEU A 214 -13.05 -14.89 8.89
N PRO A 215 -12.55 -15.86 9.68
CA PRO A 215 -12.61 -15.79 11.14
C PRO A 215 -11.99 -14.50 11.69
N LYS A 216 -12.58 -13.98 12.78
CA LYS A 216 -11.98 -12.86 13.51
C LYS A 216 -10.56 -13.22 13.92
N GLY A 217 -9.61 -12.32 13.69
CA GLY A 217 -8.20 -12.55 13.97
C GLY A 217 -7.48 -13.43 12.95
N TYR A 218 -8.07 -13.70 11.76
CA TYR A 218 -7.37 -14.39 10.68
C TYR A 218 -6.00 -13.73 10.41
N PHE A 219 -4.95 -14.51 10.63
CA PHE A 219 -3.57 -14.05 10.60
C PHE A 219 -2.85 -14.61 9.37
N GLY A 220 -2.69 -13.74 8.38
CA GLY A 220 -2.09 -14.07 7.09
C GLY A 220 -2.58 -13.13 5.99
N ASN A 221 -2.17 -13.38 4.76
CA ASN A 221 -2.66 -12.63 3.61
C ASN A 221 -4.13 -12.96 3.31
N ALA A 222 -4.97 -11.92 3.19
CA ALA A 222 -6.31 -11.98 2.59
C ALA A 222 -6.63 -10.70 1.80
N ALA A 223 -5.61 -10.09 1.20
CA ALA A 223 -5.76 -9.01 0.23
C ALA A 223 -5.90 -9.58 -1.19
N VAL A 224 -6.67 -8.89 -2.02
CA VAL A 224 -6.82 -9.18 -3.45
C VAL A 224 -6.49 -7.93 -4.23
N ASP A 225 -5.62 -8.10 -5.21
CA ASP A 225 -5.13 -7.03 -6.06
C ASP A 225 -6.15 -6.78 -7.17
N VAL A 226 -6.48 -5.51 -7.38
CA VAL A 226 -7.34 -5.09 -8.49
C VAL A 226 -6.79 -3.85 -9.14
N ILE A 227 -7.11 -3.69 -10.42
CA ILE A 227 -6.64 -2.57 -11.21
C ILE A 227 -7.84 -1.80 -11.73
N ALA A 228 -7.92 -0.54 -11.33
CA ALA A 228 -8.78 0.43 -11.99
C ALA A 228 -8.13 0.84 -13.30
N THR A 229 -8.89 0.87 -14.39
CA THR A 229 -8.39 1.21 -15.72
C THR A 229 -9.08 2.45 -16.25
N GLY A 230 -8.33 3.31 -16.95
CA GLY A 230 -8.87 4.53 -17.53
C GLY A 230 -7.99 5.08 -18.65
N ASP A 231 -8.51 6.04 -19.39
CA ASP A 231 -7.74 6.85 -20.33
C ASP A 231 -7.23 8.11 -19.61
N ALA A 232 -5.94 8.39 -19.70
CA ALA A 232 -5.32 9.50 -18.98
C ALA A 232 -5.91 10.86 -19.37
N VAL A 233 -6.34 11.05 -20.62
CA VAL A 233 -7.00 12.30 -21.07
C VAL A 233 -8.35 12.45 -20.40
N GLU A 234 -9.15 11.38 -20.32
CA GLU A 234 -10.44 11.41 -19.63
C GLU A 234 -10.29 11.65 -18.13
N LEU A 235 -9.36 10.96 -17.47
CA LEU A 235 -9.08 11.11 -16.03
C LEU A 235 -8.71 12.56 -15.67
N VAL A 236 -7.95 13.22 -16.55
CA VAL A 236 -7.53 14.61 -16.35
C VAL A 236 -8.63 15.60 -16.69
N SER A 237 -9.37 15.39 -17.79
CA SER A 237 -10.32 16.37 -18.33
C SER A 237 -11.70 16.32 -17.69
N LYS A 238 -12.17 15.15 -17.24
CA LYS A 238 -13.49 14.99 -16.61
C LYS A 238 -13.48 15.42 -15.14
N PRO A 239 -14.65 15.64 -14.51
CA PRO A 239 -14.75 15.88 -13.07
C PRO A 239 -14.09 14.76 -12.24
N LEU A 240 -13.60 15.10 -11.04
CA LEU A 240 -12.90 14.15 -10.16
C LEU A 240 -13.71 12.86 -9.93
N GLY A 241 -15.03 12.98 -9.82
CA GLY A 241 -15.94 11.84 -9.67
C GLY A 241 -15.78 10.75 -10.75
N PHE A 242 -15.29 11.07 -11.95
CA PHE A 242 -15.00 10.08 -12.98
C PHE A 242 -13.81 9.18 -12.63
N ALA A 243 -12.67 9.75 -12.22
CA ALA A 243 -11.52 8.95 -11.78
C ALA A 243 -11.88 8.10 -10.56
N VAL A 244 -12.64 8.69 -9.63
CA VAL A 244 -13.09 8.02 -8.41
C VAL A 244 -14.11 6.91 -8.71
N SER A 245 -14.96 7.05 -9.73
CA SER A 245 -15.88 5.97 -10.14
C SER A 245 -15.12 4.75 -10.66
N ARG A 246 -14.04 4.94 -11.42
CA ARG A 246 -13.17 3.83 -11.87
C ARG A 246 -12.54 3.08 -10.72
N VAL A 247 -12.07 3.82 -9.70
CA VAL A 247 -11.55 3.23 -8.45
C VAL A 247 -12.63 2.40 -7.75
N ARG A 248 -13.84 2.96 -7.58
CA ARG A 248 -14.98 2.23 -7.00
C ARG A 248 -15.32 0.97 -7.79
N GLU A 249 -15.42 1.07 -9.12
CA GLU A 249 -15.75 -0.07 -9.99
C GLU A 249 -14.76 -1.23 -9.80
N ALA A 250 -13.46 -0.94 -9.65
CA ALA A 250 -12.44 -1.95 -9.36
C ALA A 250 -12.62 -2.56 -7.96
N ILE A 251 -12.86 -1.74 -6.94
CA ILE A 251 -13.06 -2.18 -5.56
C ILE A 251 -14.33 -3.02 -5.40
N GLU A 252 -15.44 -2.61 -5.99
CA GLU A 252 -16.74 -3.28 -5.87
C GLU A 252 -16.81 -4.57 -6.68
N ARG A 253 -15.94 -4.75 -7.69
CA ARG A 253 -15.77 -6.01 -8.42
C ARG A 253 -15.36 -7.18 -7.54
N VAL A 254 -14.62 -6.91 -6.45
CA VAL A 254 -14.15 -7.94 -5.52
C VAL A 254 -15.32 -8.43 -4.66
N THR A 255 -16.05 -9.42 -5.14
CA THR A 255 -17.11 -10.10 -4.41
C THR A 255 -16.62 -11.44 -3.85
N ASP A 256 -17.40 -12.11 -3.00
CA ASP A 256 -17.12 -13.51 -2.59
C ASP A 256 -16.84 -14.41 -3.81
N ALA A 257 -17.66 -14.31 -4.85
CA ALA A 257 -17.50 -15.08 -6.08
C ALA A 257 -16.18 -14.74 -6.80
N TYR A 258 -15.79 -13.47 -6.83
CA TYR A 258 -14.49 -13.06 -7.39
C TYR A 258 -13.33 -13.70 -6.63
N VAL A 259 -13.31 -13.55 -5.29
CA VAL A 259 -12.25 -14.11 -4.43
C VAL A 259 -12.15 -15.63 -4.60
N ARG A 260 -13.29 -16.34 -4.60
CA ARG A 260 -13.33 -17.80 -4.80
C ARG A 260 -12.84 -18.19 -6.19
N SER A 261 -13.22 -17.45 -7.22
CA SER A 261 -12.76 -17.70 -8.58
C SER A 261 -11.25 -17.53 -8.70
N THR A 262 -10.68 -16.47 -8.11
CA THR A 262 -9.23 -16.25 -8.04
C THR A 262 -8.52 -17.42 -7.36
N ILE A 263 -8.99 -17.84 -6.18
CA ILE A 263 -8.40 -18.96 -5.43
C ILE A 263 -8.43 -20.24 -6.28
N ASN A 264 -9.58 -20.54 -6.90
CA ASN A 264 -9.73 -21.73 -7.74
C ASN A 264 -8.86 -21.67 -8.99
N TYR A 265 -8.74 -20.49 -9.61
CA TYR A 265 -7.86 -20.29 -10.75
C TYR A 265 -6.42 -20.60 -10.37
N LEU A 266 -5.90 -20.00 -9.29
CA LEU A 266 -4.52 -20.20 -8.80
C LEU A 266 -4.25 -21.66 -8.46
N LYS A 267 -5.17 -22.35 -7.78
CA LYS A 267 -5.04 -23.79 -7.47
C LYS A 267 -4.89 -24.68 -8.70
N ASN A 268 -5.50 -24.28 -9.81
CA ASN A 268 -5.48 -25.03 -11.07
C ASN A 268 -4.31 -24.64 -11.98
N GLN A 269 -3.42 -23.73 -11.56
CA GLN A 269 -2.25 -23.39 -12.34
C GLN A 269 -1.16 -24.46 -12.18
N PRO A 270 -0.59 -24.98 -13.28
CA PRO A 270 0.50 -25.96 -13.20
C PRO A 270 1.79 -25.34 -12.65
N ASP A 271 1.94 -24.02 -12.78
CA ASP A 271 3.08 -23.26 -12.28
C ASP A 271 2.61 -21.88 -11.77
N LEU A 272 2.90 -21.63 -10.50
CA LEU A 272 2.60 -20.35 -9.84
C LEU A 272 3.73 -19.32 -9.96
N THR A 273 4.85 -19.67 -10.61
CA THR A 273 6.04 -18.81 -10.67
C THR A 273 5.76 -17.47 -11.34
N ARG A 274 4.84 -17.41 -12.30
CA ARG A 274 4.40 -16.17 -12.96
C ARG A 274 3.64 -15.20 -12.03
N PHE A 275 3.21 -15.65 -10.86
CA PHE A 275 2.48 -14.87 -9.85
C PHE A 275 3.33 -14.61 -8.60
N LYS A 276 4.63 -14.91 -8.65
CA LYS A 276 5.54 -14.68 -7.53
C LYS A 276 6.06 -13.25 -7.60
N ASP A 277 5.80 -12.49 -6.55
CA ASP A 277 6.42 -11.18 -6.30
C ASP A 277 7.77 -11.34 -5.57
N ILE A 278 8.59 -12.34 -5.94
CA ILE A 278 9.81 -12.71 -5.18
C ILE A 278 11.07 -12.03 -5.72
N ASP A 279 11.10 -11.77 -7.03
CA ASP A 279 12.15 -10.94 -7.62
C ASP A 279 11.63 -9.50 -7.55
N GLU A 280 12.25 -8.67 -6.70
CA GLU A 280 11.91 -7.25 -6.54
C GLU A 280 11.78 -6.61 -7.93
N PRO A 281 10.57 -6.19 -8.35
CA PRO A 281 10.43 -5.53 -9.64
C PRO A 281 11.23 -4.23 -9.58
N GLN A 282 12.31 -4.16 -10.34
CA GLN A 282 13.20 -3.00 -10.35
C GLN A 282 12.56 -1.76 -10.97
N SER A 283 11.40 -1.94 -11.59
CA SER A 283 10.61 -0.89 -12.19
C SER A 283 9.16 -1.34 -12.39
N ILE A 284 8.26 -0.37 -12.54
CA ILE A 284 6.88 -0.64 -12.94
C ILE A 284 6.83 -1.37 -14.29
N ASP A 285 7.84 -1.18 -15.14
CA ASP A 285 8.07 -1.86 -16.41
C ASP A 285 8.17 -3.39 -16.30
N ASP A 286 8.47 -3.94 -15.12
CA ASP A 286 8.60 -5.38 -14.88
C ASP A 286 7.25 -6.05 -14.54
N LEU A 287 6.23 -5.26 -14.19
CA LEU A 287 4.86 -5.74 -14.02
C LEU A 287 4.24 -6.13 -15.36
N GLY A 288 3.75 -7.34 -15.50
CA GLY A 288 3.16 -7.81 -16.75
C GLY A 288 1.77 -7.26 -17.00
N PHE A 289 1.30 -7.58 -18.21
CA PHE A 289 -0.04 -7.23 -18.63
C PHE A 289 -1.09 -7.98 -17.83
N THR A 290 -2.18 -7.29 -17.56
CA THR A 290 -3.33 -7.86 -16.86
C THR A 290 -4.29 -8.48 -17.87
N SER A 291 -5.35 -9.11 -17.40
CA SER A 291 -6.41 -9.62 -18.28
C SER A 291 -7.08 -8.52 -19.14
N THR A 292 -6.89 -7.24 -18.79
CA THR A 292 -7.39 -6.10 -19.59
C THR A 292 -6.39 -5.64 -20.66
N GLY A 293 -5.18 -6.20 -20.70
CA GLY A 293 -4.10 -5.72 -21.57
C GLY A 293 -3.51 -4.37 -21.14
N ILE A 294 -3.95 -3.81 -20.02
CA ILE A 294 -3.43 -2.55 -19.46
C ILE A 294 -2.49 -2.89 -18.31
N LYS A 295 -1.31 -2.30 -18.35
CA LYS A 295 -0.28 -2.35 -17.31
C LYS A 295 -0.54 -1.21 -16.34
N PRO A 296 -0.61 -1.45 -15.01
CA PRO A 296 -0.70 -0.35 -14.08
C PRO A 296 0.61 0.42 -14.07
N ASP A 297 0.50 1.73 -14.07
CA ASP A 297 1.59 2.68 -13.96
C ASP A 297 1.53 3.43 -12.62
N GLN A 298 0.59 3.05 -11.75
CA GLN A 298 0.52 3.54 -10.38
C GLN A 298 -0.06 2.49 -9.44
N PHE A 299 0.33 2.59 -8.17
CA PHE A 299 -0.14 1.73 -7.11
C PHE A 299 -0.44 2.55 -5.85
N VAL A 300 -1.65 2.40 -5.30
CA VAL A 300 -2.10 3.15 -4.12
C VAL A 300 -2.63 2.20 -3.06
N VAL A 301 -1.98 2.18 -1.90
CA VAL A 301 -2.34 1.36 -0.74
C VAL A 301 -2.96 2.21 0.35
N SER A 302 -4.06 1.74 0.91
CA SER A 302 -4.68 2.36 2.08
C SER A 302 -4.17 1.76 3.37
N TRP A 303 -3.55 2.59 4.22
CA TRP A 303 -3.24 2.28 5.62
C TRP A 303 -4.18 3.04 6.57
N LEU A 304 -5.19 3.74 6.02
CA LEU A 304 -6.17 4.57 6.75
C LEU A 304 -6.94 3.85 7.86
N THR A 305 -6.95 2.52 7.85
CA THR A 305 -7.72 1.68 8.79
C THR A 305 -6.84 0.83 9.68
N PHE A 306 -5.52 0.85 9.47
CA PHE A 306 -4.58 0.12 10.30
C PHE A 306 -4.30 0.90 11.60
N PRO A 307 -4.12 0.20 12.73
CA PRO A 307 -3.70 0.82 13.98
C PRO A 307 -2.19 1.09 13.93
N ILE A 308 -1.79 2.04 13.07
CA ILE A 308 -0.37 2.39 12.88
C ILE A 308 0.21 3.26 14.00
N TYR A 309 -0.67 3.84 14.83
CA TYR A 309 -0.34 4.67 15.98
C TYR A 309 -0.83 4.03 17.29
N GLY A 310 -0.25 4.42 18.42
CA GLY A 310 -0.50 3.85 19.75
C GLY A 310 0.32 2.59 20.03
N VAL A 311 1.49 2.46 19.41
CA VAL A 311 2.41 1.33 19.54
C VAL A 311 3.26 1.51 20.80
N ASP A 312 2.63 1.36 21.97
CA ASP A 312 3.26 1.59 23.28
C ASP A 312 3.79 0.29 23.92
N PHE A 313 5.11 0.12 23.92
CA PHE A 313 5.79 -1.00 24.59
C PHE A 313 5.92 -0.84 26.13
N GLY A 314 5.40 0.24 26.70
CA GLY A 314 5.61 0.68 28.08
C GLY A 314 6.45 1.95 28.20
N TRP A 315 6.84 2.54 27.06
CA TRP A 315 7.65 3.76 26.99
C TRP A 315 6.82 5.01 26.63
N GLY A 316 5.52 4.86 26.40
CA GLY A 316 4.65 5.91 25.89
C GLY A 316 4.36 5.78 24.40
N ASP A 317 3.61 6.73 23.86
CA ASP A 317 3.24 6.78 22.45
C ASP A 317 4.44 7.15 21.56
N GLU A 318 4.41 6.69 20.31
CA GLU A 318 5.41 7.04 19.32
C GLU A 318 5.41 8.54 18.98
N ILE A 319 6.61 9.09 18.77
CA ILE A 319 6.80 10.49 18.34
C ILE A 319 6.68 10.60 16.81
N TYR A 320 7.06 9.54 16.09
CA TYR A 320 7.08 9.48 14.64
C TYR A 320 6.89 8.05 14.14
N PHE A 321 6.20 7.91 13.01
CA PHE A 321 6.03 6.67 12.29
C PHE A 321 6.29 6.92 10.81
N ASP A 322 7.03 6.01 10.19
CA ASP A 322 7.23 5.98 8.74
C ASP A 322 7.07 4.55 8.23
N PRO A 323 6.48 4.35 7.05
CA PRO A 323 6.38 3.02 6.43
C PRO A 323 7.75 2.38 6.11
N GLY A 324 8.87 3.09 6.25
CA GLY A 324 10.22 2.58 6.09
C GLY A 324 10.74 2.73 4.66
N THR A 325 11.58 1.80 4.21
CA THR A 325 12.11 1.82 2.83
C THR A 325 10.95 1.79 1.84
N TYR A 326 10.75 2.91 1.17
CA TYR A 326 9.95 3.01 -0.02
C TYR A 326 10.57 2.03 -1.03
N GLU A 327 9.75 1.25 -1.74
CA GLU A 327 10.20 0.24 -2.71
C GLU A 327 11.05 0.84 -3.86
N HIS A 328 11.33 2.15 -3.82
CA HIS A 328 12.00 2.88 -4.89
C HIS A 328 11.31 2.65 -6.23
N PHE A 329 9.98 2.54 -6.14
CA PHE A 329 9.14 2.03 -7.19
C PHE A 329 8.27 3.17 -7.72
N ASP A 330 8.49 3.55 -8.98
CA ASP A 330 7.74 4.61 -9.62
C ASP A 330 6.22 4.38 -9.53
N GLY A 331 5.51 5.33 -8.94
CA GLY A 331 4.06 5.29 -8.78
C GLY A 331 3.57 4.57 -7.53
N ALA A 332 4.45 4.09 -6.63
CA ALA A 332 4.02 3.56 -5.33
C ALA A 332 3.51 4.68 -4.43
N THR A 333 2.40 4.46 -3.72
CA THR A 333 1.81 5.45 -2.82
C THR A 333 1.11 4.78 -1.64
N PHE A 334 1.40 5.27 -0.43
CA PHE A 334 0.70 4.92 0.80
C PHE A 334 -0.13 6.10 1.29
N ILE A 335 -1.39 5.83 1.64
CA ILE A 335 -2.27 6.80 2.28
C ILE A 335 -2.46 6.39 3.74
N MET A 336 -1.93 7.19 4.66
CA MET A 336 -1.92 6.96 6.10
C MET A 336 -2.74 8.02 6.84
N PRO A 337 -3.34 7.70 8.00
CA PRO A 337 -3.84 8.74 8.90
C PRO A 337 -2.68 9.62 9.39
N SER A 338 -2.96 10.87 9.74
CA SER A 338 -2.02 11.71 10.49
C SER A 338 -1.98 11.29 11.97
N PRO A 339 -0.85 11.47 12.67
CA PRO A 339 -0.76 11.23 14.12
C PRO A 339 -1.76 12.05 14.94
N SER A 340 -2.22 13.19 14.43
CA SER A 340 -3.18 14.06 15.15
C SER A 340 -4.57 13.45 15.34
N GLY A 341 -4.93 12.40 14.58
CA GLY A 341 -6.24 11.75 14.67
C GLY A 341 -7.43 12.63 14.25
N ASP A 342 -7.19 13.84 13.75
CA ASP A 342 -8.24 14.84 13.43
C ASP A 342 -8.98 14.57 12.09
N GLY A 343 -8.54 13.57 11.34
CA GLY A 343 -9.06 13.23 10.01
C GLY A 343 -8.14 13.63 8.85
N SER A 344 -7.07 14.38 9.12
CA SER A 344 -5.97 14.65 8.19
C SER A 344 -5.25 13.36 7.80
N VAL A 345 -4.58 13.40 6.64
CA VAL A 345 -3.91 12.24 6.05
C VAL A 345 -2.51 12.62 5.57
N ILE A 346 -1.64 11.62 5.60
CA ILE A 346 -0.30 11.66 5.02
C ILE A 346 -0.33 10.82 3.75
N VAL A 347 0.18 11.38 2.65
CA VAL A 347 0.38 10.70 1.37
C VAL A 347 1.88 10.57 1.16
N ALA A 348 2.39 9.36 1.35
CA ALA A 348 3.79 9.02 1.15
C ALA A 348 3.92 8.35 -0.22
N LEU A 349 4.66 8.93 -1.17
CA LEU A 349 4.72 8.44 -2.54
C LEU A 349 6.12 8.46 -3.14
N ASP A 350 6.31 7.55 -4.09
CA ASP A 350 7.45 7.49 -5.00
C ASP A 350 6.99 7.80 -6.43
N LEU A 351 7.78 8.58 -7.14
CA LEU A 351 7.56 8.90 -8.55
C LEU A 351 8.91 9.13 -9.22
N GLU A 352 9.02 8.84 -10.52
CA GLU A 352 10.17 9.24 -11.33
C GLU A 352 10.51 10.72 -11.08
N ALA A 353 11.76 10.99 -10.72
CA ALA A 353 12.23 12.29 -10.25
C ALA A 353 11.84 13.47 -11.17
N PRO A 354 11.85 13.36 -12.51
CA PRO A 354 11.41 14.43 -13.40
C PRO A 354 9.94 14.86 -13.22
N TYR A 355 9.08 14.02 -12.65
CA TYR A 355 7.65 14.31 -12.49
C TYR A 355 7.27 14.78 -11.09
N MET A 356 8.14 14.57 -10.09
CA MET A 356 7.80 14.79 -8.67
C MET A 356 7.39 16.25 -8.37
N GLU A 357 8.13 17.24 -8.86
CA GLU A 357 7.79 18.64 -8.57
C GLU A 357 6.50 19.08 -9.26
N THR A 358 6.28 18.67 -10.52
CA THR A 358 5.00 18.92 -11.21
C THR A 358 3.83 18.22 -10.51
N PHE A 359 4.04 17.01 -9.99
CA PHE A 359 3.04 16.31 -9.18
C PHE A 359 2.67 17.13 -7.94
N LYS A 360 3.65 17.58 -7.15
CA LYS A 360 3.41 18.39 -5.93
C LYS A 360 2.64 19.68 -6.24
N GLU A 361 3.05 20.39 -7.29
CA GLU A 361 2.37 21.61 -7.74
C GLU A 361 0.90 21.33 -8.10
N ASP A 362 0.65 20.31 -8.93
CA ASP A 362 -0.70 19.93 -9.35
C ASP A 362 -1.55 19.44 -8.18
N PHE A 363 -0.95 18.67 -7.27
CA PHE A 363 -1.58 18.08 -6.09
C PHE A 363 -2.12 19.13 -5.12
N TYR A 364 -1.42 20.25 -4.90
CA TYR A 364 -1.94 21.33 -4.05
C TYR A 364 -2.74 22.39 -4.83
N ARG A 365 -2.39 22.66 -6.10
CA ARG A 365 -3.06 23.70 -6.91
C ARG A 365 -4.52 23.37 -7.15
N ASP A 366 -4.85 22.12 -7.47
CA ASP A 366 -6.23 21.70 -7.70
C ASP A 366 -7.09 21.84 -6.42
N ILE A 367 -6.52 21.52 -5.26
CA ILE A 367 -7.16 21.72 -3.95
C ILE A 367 -7.40 23.21 -3.71
N HIS A 368 -6.39 24.06 -3.90
CA HIS A 368 -6.51 25.51 -3.69
C HIS A 368 -7.48 26.19 -4.65
N ASN A 369 -7.45 25.82 -5.93
CA ASN A 369 -8.37 26.36 -6.93
C ASN A 369 -9.82 26.03 -6.59
N SER A 370 -10.07 24.84 -6.02
CA SER A 370 -11.39 24.52 -5.51
C SER A 370 -11.78 25.46 -4.36
N MET A 371 -10.87 25.74 -3.42
CA MET A 371 -11.15 26.62 -2.27
C MET A 371 -11.59 28.04 -2.64
N LYS A 372 -11.19 28.56 -3.80
CA LYS A 372 -11.58 29.90 -4.28
C LYS A 372 -12.94 29.99 -4.97
N LEU A 373 -13.55 28.86 -5.31
CA LEU A 373 -14.81 28.79 -6.06
C LEU A 373 -16.06 28.67 -5.16
N ASN A 374 -15.86 28.62 -3.84
CA ASN A 374 -16.90 28.72 -2.81
C ASN A 374 -16.71 30.02 -2.04
#